data_AF-A0A6J5WTW7-F1
#
_entry.id   AF-A0A6J5WTW7-F1
#
_cell.length_a   1.000
_cell.length_b   1.000
_cell.length_c   1.000
_cell.angle_alpha   90.00
_cell.angle_beta   90.00
_cell.angle_gamma   90.00
#
_symmetry.space_group_name_H-M   'P 1'
#
loop_
_entity.id
_entity.type
_entity.pdbx_description
1 polymer ?
#
loop_
_entity_poly.entity_id
_entity_poly.type
_entity_poly.pdbx_seq_one_letter_code
_entity_poly.pdbx_strand_id
1 'polypeptide(L)' 'MEPAVNGTKNVIVAAAKEKVKRVVFTSSIGTVYMNPTRSPDVVVDESCWSNLEYCKNTKLG' A
#
# COMPACT_ATOMS: atom_id res chain seq x y z
N MET A 1 8.19 -6.96 5.35
CA MET A 1 7.94 -5.65 4.69
C MET A 1 9.19 -5.09 4.01
N GLU A 2 10.38 -5.23 4.61
CA GLU A 2 11.65 -4.69 4.07
C GLU A 2 11.90 -4.87 2.56
N PRO A 3 11.74 -6.08 1.96
CA PRO A 3 12.03 -6.23 0.52
C PRO A 3 11.11 -5.41 -0.38
N ALA A 4 9.82 -5.33 -0.05
CA ALA A 4 8.85 -4.58 -0.84
C ALA A 4 9.07 -3.06 -0.72
N VAL A 5 9.39 -2.57 0.49
CA VAL A 5 9.66 -1.14 0.72
C VAL A 5 10.95 -0.72 0.02
N ASN A 6 12.03 -1.48 0.23
CA ASN A 6 13.34 -1.16 -0.36
C ASN A 6 13.32 -1.34 -1.88
N GLY A 7 12.64 -2.37 -2.40
CA GLY A 7 12.46 -2.59 -3.83
C GLY A 7 11.75 -1.43 -4.51
N THR A 8 10.57 -1.03 -4.00
CA THR A 8 9.81 0.11 -4.54
C THR A 8 10.61 1.40 -4.47
N LYS A 9 11.28 1.67 -3.34
CA LYS A 9 12.13 2.86 -3.18
C LYS A 9 13.25 2.90 -4.23
N ASN A 10 13.93 1.78 -4.44
CA ASN A 10 15.03 1.70 -5.42
C ASN A 10 14.54 2.00 -6.84
N VAL A 11 13.40 1.44 -7.24
CA VAL A 11 12.81 1.68 -8.58
C VAL A 11 12.39 3.14 -8.74
N ILE A 12 11.75 3.75 -7.74
CA ILE A 12 11.35 5.16 -7.80
C ILE A 12 12.58 6.07 -7.92
N VAL A 13 13.63 5.80 -7.14
CA VAL A 13 14.89 6.56 -7.20
C VAL A 13 15.56 6.41 -8.57
N ALA A 14 15.61 5.19 -9.12
CA ALA A 14 16.17 4.95 -10.44
C ALA A 14 15.37 5.68 -11.54
N ALA A 15 14.03 5.58 -11.51
CA ALA A 15 13.15 6.25 -12.46
C ALA A 15 13.31 7.78 -12.43
N ALA A 16 13.48 8.36 -11.23
CA ALA A 16 13.74 9.79 -11.08
C ALA A 16 15.10 10.20 -11.68
N LYS A 17 16.16 9.40 -11.45
CA LYS A 17 17.50 9.64 -12.02
C LYS A 17 17.48 9.61 -13.56
N GLU A 18 16.77 8.66 -14.13
CA GLU A 18 16.61 8.50 -15.58
C GLU A 18 15.55 9.42 -16.19
N LYS A 19 14.95 10.32 -15.40
CA LYS A 19 13.90 11.28 -15.84
C LYS A 19 12.71 10.59 -16.51
N VAL A 20 12.32 9.41 -16.02
CA VAL A 20 11.14 8.69 -16.49
C VAL A 20 9.89 9.57 -16.30
N LYS A 21 9.08 9.69 -17.36
CA LYS A 21 7.90 10.58 -17.36
C LYS A 21 6.83 10.18 -16.35
N ARG A 22 6.63 8.89 -16.11
CA ARG A 22 5.59 8.35 -15.21
C ARG A 22 5.96 6.96 -14.72
N VAL A 23 5.74 6.72 -13.43
CA VAL A 23 5.80 5.39 -12.80
C VAL A 23 4.39 5.01 -12.38
N VAL A 24 4.00 3.76 -12.63
CA VAL A 24 2.74 3.17 -12.12
C VAL A 24 3.13 2.07 -11.15
N PHE A 25 2.72 2.22 -9.89
CA PHE A 25 2.98 1.24 -8.84
C PHE A 25 1.74 0.35 -8.64
N THR A 26 1.90 -0.95 -8.83
CA THR A 26 0.84 -1.93 -8.54
C THR A 26 0.79 -2.18 -7.04
N SER A 27 -0.13 -1.49 -6.36
CA SER A 27 -0.49 -1.78 -4.97
C SER A 27 -1.49 -2.95 -4.91
N SER A 28 -2.11 -3.16 -3.75
CA SER A 28 -3.18 -4.15 -3.58
C SER A 28 -4.35 -3.61 -2.76
N ILE A 29 -5.50 -4.27 -2.83
CA ILE A 29 -6.67 -3.96 -1.99
C ILE A 29 -6.38 -4.08 -0.49
N GLY A 30 -5.37 -4.88 -0.12
CA GLY A 30 -4.90 -5.02 1.26
C GLY A 30 -4.36 -3.73 1.87
N THR A 31 -4.02 -2.72 1.07
CA THR A 31 -3.61 -1.38 1.53
C THR A 31 -4.79 -0.52 1.99
N VAL A 32 -6.01 -0.84 1.53
CA VAL A 32 -7.21 -0.03 1.74
C VAL A 32 -8.19 -0.69 2.70
N TYR A 33 -8.44 -2.00 2.57
CA TYR A 33 -9.60 -2.65 3.18
C TYR A 33 -9.41 -3.12 4.63
N MET A 34 -8.18 -3.38 5.06
CA MET A 34 -7.87 -4.09 6.31
C MET A 34 -7.89 -3.14 7.52
N ASN A 35 -9.06 -2.63 7.89
CA ASN A 35 -9.24 -1.76 9.04
C ASN A 35 -10.44 -2.20 9.90
N PRO A 36 -10.21 -2.80 11.09
CA PRO A 36 -11.28 -3.35 11.92
C PRO A 36 -12.16 -2.29 12.58
N THR A 37 -11.73 -1.02 12.61
CA THR A 37 -12.50 0.08 13.20
C THR A 37 -13.32 0.86 12.17
N ARG A 38 -13.24 0.47 10.89
CA ARG A 38 -14.04 1.11 9.83
C ARG A 38 -15.51 0.70 10.00
N SER A 39 -16.39 1.70 9.99
CA SER A 39 -17.84 1.45 10.03
C SER A 39 -18.29 0.66 8.79
N PRO A 40 -19.21 -0.31 8.93
CA PRO A 40 -19.76 -1.08 7.81
C PRO A 40 -20.47 -0.21 6.75
N ASP A 41 -20.98 0.95 7.16
CA ASP A 41 -21.76 1.84 6.28
C ASP A 41 -20.87 2.80 5.46
N VAL A 42 -19.55 2.79 5.70
CA VAL A 42 -18.62 3.66 5.00
C VAL A 42 -18.31 3.07 3.63
N VAL A 43 -18.59 3.84 2.58
CA VAL A 43 -18.12 3.54 1.22
C VAL A 43 -16.59 3.60 1.20
N VAL A 44 -15.97 2.53 0.72
CA VAL A 44 -14.51 2.45 0.60
C VAL A 44 -14.08 3.12 -0.71
N ASP A 45 -13.21 4.11 -0.59
CA ASP A 45 -12.65 4.88 -1.71
C ASP A 45 -11.11 4.95 -1.62
N GLU A 46 -10.48 5.74 -2.51
CA GLU A 46 -9.03 5.91 -2.58
C GLU A 46 -8.43 6.68 -1.38
N SER A 47 -9.25 7.29 -0.52
CA SER A 47 -8.80 7.96 0.70
C SER A 47 -8.64 6.99 1.88
N CYS A 48 -9.21 5.80 1.77
CA CYS A 48 -9.21 4.78 2.82
C CYS A 48 -7.85 4.08 2.96
N TRP A 49 -7.43 3.84 4.21
CA TRP A 49 -6.22 3.08 4.53
C TRP A 49 -6.49 1.94 5.51
N SER A 50 -5.75 0.86 5.33
CA SER A 50 -5.68 -0.26 6.26
C SER A 50 -5.00 0.14 7.57
N ASN A 51 -5.40 -0.49 8.66
CA ASN A 51 -4.74 -0.34 9.96
C ASN A 51 -3.47 -1.20 9.98
N LEU A 52 -2.31 -0.55 10.07
CA LEU A 52 -1.01 -1.24 9.97
C LEU A 52 -0.80 -2.29 11.06
N GLU A 53 -1.18 -1.98 12.31
CA GLU A 53 -1.02 -2.91 13.42
C GLU A 53 -1.93 -4.13 13.27
N TYR A 54 -3.16 -3.93 12.81
CA TYR A 54 -4.06 -5.02 12.46
C TYR A 54 -3.49 -5.89 11.34
N CYS A 55 -2.95 -5.29 10.28
CA CYS A 55 -2.32 -6.03 9.17
C CYS A 55 -1.13 -6.89 9.61
N LYS A 56 -0.27 -6.38 10.51
CA LYS A 56 0.90 -7.14 11.00
C LYS A 56 0.50 -8.36 11.84
N ASN A 57 -0.59 -8.22 12.59
CA ASN A 57 -1.07 -9.25 13.53
C ASN A 57 -2.03 -10.25 12.87
N THR A 58 -2.60 -9.90 11.73
CA THR A 58 -3.47 -10.79 10.97
C THR A 58 -2.63 -11.76 10.15
N LYS A 59 -2.72 -13.06 10.47
CA LYS A 59 -2.25 -14.11 9.56
C LYS A 59 -3.25 -14.22 8.42
N LEU A 60 -2.84 -13.88 7.22
CA LEU A 60 -3.54 -14.32 6.01
C LEU A 60 -3.41 -15.85 5.99
N GLY A 61 -4.54 -16.54 6.04
CA GLY A 61 -4.60 -18.01 6.03
C GLY A 61 -4.07 -18.60 4.75
#